data_AF-A0A6P6WVE1-F1
#
_entry.id   AF-A0A6P6WVE1-F1
#
_cell.length_a   1.000
_cell.length_b   1.000
_cell.length_c   1.000
_cell.angle_alpha   90.00
_cell.angle_beta   90.00
_cell.angle_gamma   90.00
#
_symmetry.space_group_name_H-M   'P 1'
#
loop_
_entity.id
_entity.type
_entity.pdbx_description
1 polymer ?
#
loop_
_entity_poly.entity_id
_entity_poly.type
_entity_poly.pdbx_seq_one_letter_code
_entity_poly.pdbx_strand_id
1 'polypeptide(L)'
;MRPVVMVDYGGKMPELQEQLCSFLDSCQKESPVFELLKVMVIEDMIYFIHARALAEFVKSSLNLETEVVLIDVEQDPPKMMAQNYKSSAAAEFLSIQKKFYSLFHSNPVKRDLLQCEGTETRTGTGTSNSTGVIDLSSWIQETEVTIPAINGWLLGYPVVYLFCKEHIEDAVCNLSTKSLNLYQIFVSRSGIPSRGAQCEELMSFTVPYDLSLEGRNEPWAKSFLLRMQAKLETCKQVWGSLKMEVSGCYPQAIVL
;
A
#
# COMPACT_ATOMS: atom_id res chain seq x y z
N MET A 1 2.27 -12.60 -2.53
CA MET A 1 2.63 -11.96 -1.26
C MET A 1 2.01 -10.56 -1.10
N ARG A 2 2.25 -9.62 -2.02
CA ARG A 2 1.69 -8.25 -1.96
C ARG A 2 0.77 -7.97 -3.17
N PRO A 3 -0.40 -7.34 -2.97
CA PRO A 3 -1.31 -6.98 -4.07
C PRO A 3 -0.92 -5.67 -4.78
N VAL A 4 -0.06 -4.86 -4.15
CA VAL A 4 0.35 -3.53 -4.61
C VAL A 4 1.87 -3.42 -4.49
N VAL A 5 2.50 -2.82 -5.50
CA VAL A 5 3.89 -2.41 -5.51
C VAL A 5 3.93 -0.95 -5.96
N MET A 6 4.53 -0.07 -5.16
CA MET A 6 4.81 1.30 -5.58
C MET A 6 6.03 1.29 -6.51
N VAL A 7 5.90 1.91 -7.67
CA VAL A 7 6.91 1.92 -8.73
C VAL A 7 7.69 3.23 -8.75
N ASP A 8 7.02 4.34 -8.46
CA ASP A 8 7.63 5.67 -8.43
C ASP A 8 7.03 6.54 -7.34
N TYR A 9 7.86 7.46 -6.83
CA TYR A 9 7.48 8.49 -5.86
C TYR A 9 7.70 9.88 -6.46
N GLY A 10 6.79 10.32 -7.34
CA GLY A 10 6.75 11.69 -7.89
C GLY A 10 7.84 12.08 -8.89
N GLY A 11 8.59 11.12 -9.45
CA GLY A 11 9.83 11.43 -10.16
C GLY A 11 9.72 11.59 -11.68
N LYS A 12 8.81 10.85 -12.35
CA LYS A 12 8.87 10.66 -13.82
C LYS A 12 7.51 10.56 -14.52
N MET A 13 6.51 11.30 -14.03
CA MET A 13 5.20 11.39 -14.68
C MET A 13 5.20 12.48 -15.77
N PRO A 14 4.55 12.27 -16.94
CA PRO A 14 3.76 11.10 -17.32
C PRO A 14 4.55 9.97 -18.01
N GLU A 15 5.85 10.16 -18.31
CA GLU A 15 6.58 9.25 -19.19
C GLU A 15 6.66 7.82 -18.66
N LEU A 16 6.89 7.66 -17.35
CA LEU A 16 6.97 6.34 -16.72
C LEU A 16 5.62 5.63 -16.70
N GLN A 17 4.52 6.36 -16.49
CA GLN A 17 3.17 5.81 -16.57
C GLN A 17 2.90 5.25 -17.98
N GLU A 18 3.16 6.04 -19.02
CA GLU A 18 2.95 5.62 -20.41
C GLU A 18 3.78 4.39 -20.76
N GLN A 19 5.05 4.37 -20.36
CA GLN A 19 5.94 3.21 -20.57
C GLN A 19 5.45 1.96 -19.83
N LEU A 20 5.01 2.08 -18.57
CA LEU A 20 4.46 0.96 -17.81
C LEU A 20 3.17 0.42 -18.42
N CYS A 21 2.30 1.30 -18.94
CA CYS A 21 1.08 0.88 -19.62
C CYS A 21 1.39 0.12 -20.92
N SER A 22 2.31 0.66 -21.73
CA SER A 22 2.74 0.01 -22.98
C SER A 22 3.39 -1.37 -22.71
N PHE A 23 4.21 -1.47 -21.66
CA PHE A 23 4.77 -2.73 -21.21
C PHE A 23 3.68 -3.73 -20.80
N LEU A 24 2.73 -3.29 -19.97
CA LEU A 24 1.65 -4.14 -19.48
C LEU A 24 0.72 -4.61 -20.62
N ASP A 25 0.38 -3.74 -21.55
CA ASP A 25 -0.39 -4.08 -22.76
C ASP A 25 0.32 -5.17 -23.58
N SER A 26 1.65 -5.08 -23.67
CA SER A 26 2.47 -6.10 -24.36
C SER A 26 2.43 -7.43 -23.60
N CYS A 27 2.60 -7.43 -22.28
CA CYS A 27 2.50 -8.63 -21.46
C CYS A 27 1.14 -9.31 -21.58
N GLN A 28 0.05 -8.54 -21.55
CA GLN A 28 -1.31 -9.08 -21.62
C GLN A 28 -1.66 -9.69 -22.99
N LYS A 29 -1.05 -9.19 -24.07
CA LYS A 29 -1.16 -9.82 -25.39
C LYS A 29 -0.46 -11.19 -25.45
N GLU A 30 0.65 -11.33 -24.72
CA GLU A 30 1.42 -12.57 -24.66
C GLU A 30 0.81 -13.61 -23.71
N SER A 31 0.20 -13.18 -22.60
CA SER A 31 -0.38 -14.11 -21.63
C SER A 31 -1.57 -13.53 -20.84
N PRO A 32 -2.69 -14.28 -20.71
CA PRO A 32 -3.83 -13.87 -19.91
C PRO A 32 -3.54 -13.80 -18.41
N VAL A 33 -2.42 -14.39 -17.94
CA VAL A 33 -2.00 -14.30 -16.52
C VAL A 33 -1.82 -12.85 -16.07
N PHE A 34 -1.51 -11.94 -16.99
CA PHE A 34 -1.29 -10.52 -16.70
C PHE A 34 -2.56 -9.65 -16.77
N GLU A 35 -3.72 -10.23 -17.11
CA GLU A 35 -4.98 -9.49 -17.29
C GLU A 35 -5.41 -8.74 -16.01
N LEU A 36 -5.12 -9.34 -14.85
CA LEU A 36 -5.45 -8.79 -13.53
C LEU A 36 -4.44 -7.73 -13.05
N LEU A 37 -3.33 -7.55 -13.75
CA LEU A 37 -2.38 -6.49 -13.44
C LEU A 37 -2.86 -5.17 -14.07
N LYS A 38 -2.74 -4.08 -13.32
CA LYS A 38 -3.12 -2.72 -13.74
C LYS A 38 -2.12 -1.71 -13.20
N VAL A 39 -2.02 -0.58 -13.90
CA VAL A 39 -1.35 0.63 -13.40
C VAL A 39 -2.42 1.47 -12.69
N MET A 40 -2.12 1.88 -11.46
CA MET A 40 -2.92 2.78 -10.66
C MET A 40 -2.08 4.01 -10.31
N VAL A 41 -2.67 5.19 -10.38
CA VAL A 41 -2.02 6.47 -10.09
C VAL A 41 -2.77 7.16 -8.96
N ILE A 42 -2.01 7.76 -8.05
CA ILE A 42 -2.52 8.56 -6.96
C ILE A 42 -1.62 9.78 -6.81
N GLU A 43 -2.15 10.96 -7.15
CA GLU A 43 -1.35 12.17 -7.31
C GLU A 43 -0.15 11.88 -8.23
N ASP A 44 1.06 12.00 -7.71
CA ASP A 44 2.28 11.86 -8.48
C ASP A 44 2.87 10.44 -8.36
N MET A 45 2.15 9.53 -7.68
CA MET A 45 2.61 8.21 -7.29
C MET A 45 2.07 7.13 -8.22
N ILE A 46 2.95 6.25 -8.69
CA ILE A 46 2.58 5.15 -9.59
C ILE A 46 2.63 3.82 -8.84
N TYR A 47 1.56 3.05 -8.97
CA TYR A 47 1.43 1.72 -8.39
C TYR A 47 1.17 0.68 -9.47
N PHE A 48 1.82 -0.45 -9.32
CA PHE A 48 1.49 -1.67 -10.03
C PHE A 48 0.66 -2.55 -9.12
N ILE A 49 -0.55 -2.88 -9.55
CA ILE A 49 -1.53 -3.59 -8.71
C ILE A 49 -1.98 -4.89 -9.37
N HIS A 50 -2.31 -5.87 -8.54
CA HIS A 50 -3.09 -7.03 -8.95
C HIS A 50 -4.54 -6.86 -8.47
N ALA A 51 -5.43 -6.44 -9.37
CA ALA A 51 -6.78 -5.94 -9.05
C ALA A 51 -7.60 -6.87 -8.15
N ARG A 52 -7.60 -8.19 -8.41
CA ARG A 52 -8.32 -9.17 -7.58
C ARG A 52 -7.74 -9.28 -6.16
N ALA A 53 -6.43 -9.45 -6.04
CA ALA A 53 -5.75 -9.54 -4.76
C ALA A 53 -5.87 -8.24 -3.96
N LEU A 54 -5.94 -7.08 -4.63
CA LEU A 54 -6.24 -5.81 -4.00
C LEU A 54 -7.68 -5.78 -3.46
N ALA A 55 -8.67 -6.23 -4.25
CA ALA A 55 -10.06 -6.32 -3.79
C ALA A 55 -10.20 -7.20 -2.54
N GLU A 56 -9.54 -8.36 -2.52
CA GLU A 56 -9.51 -9.27 -1.37
C GLU A 56 -8.83 -8.61 -0.16
N PHE A 57 -7.70 -7.92 -0.37
CA PHE A 57 -7.00 -7.20 0.70
C PHE A 57 -7.89 -6.10 1.32
N VAL A 58 -8.51 -5.26 0.49
CA VAL A 58 -9.39 -4.18 0.95
C VAL A 58 -10.58 -4.75 1.72
N LYS A 59 -11.18 -5.85 1.23
CA LYS A 59 -12.26 -6.55 1.93
C LYS A 59 -11.82 -7.04 3.31
N SER A 60 -10.70 -7.77 3.40
CA SER A 60 -10.19 -8.28 4.67
C SER A 60 -9.78 -7.15 5.63
N SER A 61 -9.29 -6.02 5.10
CA SER A 61 -8.99 -4.83 5.90
C SER A 61 -10.25 -4.21 6.51
N LEU A 62 -11.34 -4.08 5.74
CA LEU A 62 -12.61 -3.53 6.23
C LEU A 62 -13.34 -4.47 7.21
N ASN A 63 -13.21 -5.78 7.00
CA ASN A 63 -13.79 -6.80 7.87
C ASN A 63 -12.99 -7.04 9.16
N LEU A 64 -11.87 -6.32 9.35
CA LEU A 64 -10.95 -6.50 10.49
C LEU A 64 -10.31 -7.91 10.55
N GLU A 65 -10.37 -8.68 9.46
CA GLU A 65 -9.61 -9.94 9.30
C GLU A 65 -8.11 -9.65 9.16
N THR A 66 -7.80 -8.48 8.60
CA THR A 66 -6.46 -7.91 8.49
C THR A 66 -6.33 -6.79 9.50
N GLU A 67 -5.67 -7.09 10.62
CA GLU A 67 -5.34 -6.07 11.62
C GLU A 67 -4.39 -5.04 11.01
N VAL A 68 -4.80 -3.77 11.08
CA VAL A 68 -4.01 -2.59 10.73
C VAL A 68 -4.07 -1.66 11.94
N VAL A 69 -2.93 -1.45 12.58
CA VAL A 69 -2.78 -0.55 13.72
C VAL A 69 -2.59 0.86 13.18
N LEU A 70 -3.49 1.76 13.54
CA LEU A 70 -3.35 3.18 13.23
C LEU A 70 -2.62 3.87 14.37
N ILE A 71 -1.62 4.68 14.06
CA ILE A 71 -0.91 5.50 15.04
C ILE A 71 -1.16 6.97 14.72
N ASP A 72 -1.73 7.66 15.69
CA ASP A 72 -1.83 9.12 15.73
C ASP A 72 -0.43 9.70 15.93
N VAL A 73 0.04 10.44 14.94
CA VAL A 73 1.34 11.15 14.99
C VAL A 73 1.16 12.68 15.02
N GLU A 74 -0.07 13.18 15.12
CA GLU A 74 -0.34 14.62 15.30
C GLU A 74 0.05 15.06 16.71
N GLN A 75 -0.14 14.18 17.69
CA GLN A 75 0.09 14.45 19.10
C GLN A 75 1.46 13.97 19.57
N ASP A 76 2.05 14.69 20.52
CA ASP A 76 3.22 14.24 21.30
C ASP A 76 2.79 13.86 22.73
N PRO A 77 3.00 12.62 23.21
CA PRO A 77 3.56 11.47 22.48
C PRO A 77 2.59 10.89 21.44
N PRO A 78 3.12 10.28 20.34
CA PRO A 78 2.32 9.51 19.40
C PRO A 78 1.52 8.40 20.10
N LYS A 79 0.34 8.07 19.59
CA LYS A 79 -0.58 7.12 20.25
C LYS A 79 -1.12 6.10 19.27
N MET A 80 -1.15 4.83 19.68
CA MET A 80 -1.96 3.83 18.98
C MET A 80 -3.44 4.18 19.13
N MET A 81 -4.16 4.27 18.01
CA MET A 81 -5.60 4.50 18.03
C MET A 81 -6.32 3.20 18.39
N ALA A 82 -7.13 3.25 19.45
CA ALA A 82 -8.09 2.20 19.72
C ALA A 82 -9.18 2.18 18.63
N GLN A 83 -9.82 1.03 18.40
CA GLN A 83 -10.91 0.88 17.42
C GLN A 83 -12.09 1.86 17.64
N ASN A 84 -12.21 2.42 18.84
CA ASN A 84 -13.29 3.33 19.23
C ASN A 84 -12.87 4.81 19.19
N TYR A 85 -11.62 5.11 18.82
CA TYR A 85 -11.09 6.46 18.75
C TYR A 85 -11.70 7.19 17.54
N LYS A 86 -12.32 8.34 17.78
CA LYS A 86 -13.01 9.14 16.77
C LYS A 86 -12.14 10.34 16.38
N SER A 87 -11.23 10.16 15.43
CA SER A 87 -10.60 11.29 14.73
C SER A 87 -11.26 11.50 13.36
N SER A 88 -11.26 12.74 12.87
CA SER A 88 -11.77 13.05 11.51
C SER A 88 -10.98 12.28 10.46
N ALA A 89 -9.65 12.26 10.59
CA ALA A 89 -8.75 11.49 9.73
C ALA A 89 -9.09 10.00 9.68
N ALA A 90 -9.42 9.37 10.82
CA ALA A 90 -9.78 7.95 10.84
C ALA A 90 -11.12 7.67 10.14
N ALA A 91 -12.09 8.57 10.29
CA ALA A 91 -13.39 8.46 9.62
C ALA A 91 -13.24 8.62 8.09
N GLU A 92 -12.44 9.58 7.64
CA GLU A 92 -12.14 9.76 6.22
C GLU A 92 -11.29 8.63 5.65
N PHE A 93 -10.31 8.13 6.41
CA PHE A 93 -9.52 6.97 6.01
C PHE A 93 -10.41 5.75 5.78
N LEU A 94 -11.37 5.49 6.68
CA LEU A 94 -12.38 4.44 6.49
C LEU A 94 -13.28 4.70 5.27
N SER A 95 -13.63 5.97 5.00
CA SER A 95 -14.38 6.35 3.79
C SER A 95 -13.60 5.99 2.52
N ILE A 96 -12.29 6.29 2.49
CA ILE A 96 -11.40 5.91 1.38
C ILE A 96 -11.35 4.39 1.22
N GLN A 97 -11.17 3.64 2.31
CA GLN A 97 -11.18 2.16 2.23
C GLN A 97 -12.48 1.61 1.61
N LYS A 98 -13.64 2.21 1.95
CA LYS A 98 -14.94 1.85 1.34
C LYS A 98 -15.02 2.23 -0.13
N LYS A 99 -14.48 3.38 -0.56
CA LYS A 99 -14.39 3.76 -1.98
C LYS A 99 -13.53 2.74 -2.75
N PHE A 100 -12.38 2.36 -2.22
CA PHE A 100 -11.53 1.30 -2.79
C PHE A 100 -12.29 -0.04 -2.90
N TYR A 101 -13.03 -0.43 -1.86
CA TYR A 101 -13.83 -1.64 -1.90
C TYR A 101 -14.86 -1.59 -3.02
N SER A 102 -15.62 -0.50 -3.13
CA SER A 102 -16.61 -0.31 -4.20
C SER A 102 -15.99 -0.43 -5.59
N LEU A 103 -14.83 0.18 -5.80
CA LEU A 103 -14.12 0.17 -7.07
C LEU A 103 -13.66 -1.22 -7.48
N PHE A 104 -12.95 -1.93 -6.60
CA PHE A 104 -12.30 -3.19 -6.94
C PHE A 104 -13.19 -4.42 -6.73
N HIS A 105 -14.25 -4.32 -5.91
CA HIS A 105 -15.25 -5.38 -5.76
C HIS A 105 -16.25 -5.43 -6.93
N SER A 106 -16.52 -4.28 -7.56
CA SER A 106 -17.32 -4.20 -8.79
C SER A 106 -16.48 -4.77 -9.94
N ASN A 107 -16.79 -6.00 -10.32
CA ASN A 107 -16.15 -6.84 -11.35
C ASN A 107 -15.40 -6.03 -12.45
N PRO A 108 -14.08 -6.24 -12.69
CA PRO A 108 -13.29 -5.46 -13.65
C PRO A 108 -13.74 -5.59 -15.12
N VAL A 109 -14.68 -6.48 -15.43
CA VAL A 109 -15.18 -6.75 -16.79
C VAL A 109 -16.25 -5.75 -17.26
N LYS A 110 -16.72 -4.83 -16.40
CA LYS A 110 -17.65 -3.76 -16.80
C LYS A 110 -17.26 -2.42 -16.21
N ARG A 111 -16.26 -1.75 -16.80
CA ARG A 111 -16.05 -0.32 -16.59
C ARG A 111 -15.63 0.37 -17.89
N ASP A 112 -16.65 0.64 -18.71
CA ASP A 112 -16.67 1.76 -19.68
C ASP A 112 -17.16 3.07 -19.01
N LEU A 113 -17.21 3.12 -17.67
CA LEU A 113 -17.96 4.13 -16.91
C LEU A 113 -17.10 5.09 -16.06
N LEU A 114 -15.82 5.27 -16.40
CA LEU A 114 -15.00 6.34 -15.82
C LEU A 114 -14.47 7.30 -16.89
N GLN A 115 -15.29 7.59 -17.90
CA GLN A 115 -15.15 8.87 -18.61
C GLN A 115 -15.68 9.94 -17.68
N CYS A 116 -14.78 10.79 -17.17
CA CYS A 116 -15.14 12.01 -16.46
C CYS A 116 -16.22 12.76 -17.23
N GLU A 117 -17.25 13.18 -16.51
CA GLU A 117 -18.26 14.10 -17.02
C GLU A 117 -17.57 15.36 -17.55
N GLY A 118 -17.64 15.51 -18.86
CA GLY A 118 -17.15 16.66 -19.61
C GLY A 118 -17.79 16.59 -20.98
N THR A 119 -18.99 17.15 -21.09
CA THR A 119 -19.73 17.34 -22.34
C THR A 119 -18.80 17.96 -23.39
N GLU A 120 -18.53 17.26 -24.50
CA GLU A 120 -18.74 17.76 -25.86
C GLU A 120 -18.26 16.76 -26.94
N THR A 121 -19.17 16.55 -27.88
CA THR A 121 -19.08 15.80 -29.14
C THR A 121 -17.76 15.94 -29.89
N ARG A 122 -17.15 14.80 -30.26
CA ARG A 122 -16.44 14.68 -31.55
C ARG A 122 -16.36 13.25 -32.05
N THR A 123 -16.97 13.04 -33.21
CA THR A 123 -16.86 11.88 -34.10
C THR A 123 -15.41 11.58 -34.47
N GLY A 124 -14.97 10.34 -34.27
CA GLY A 124 -13.69 9.85 -34.76
C GLY A 124 -13.55 8.35 -34.53
N THR A 125 -13.63 7.58 -35.61
CA THR A 125 -13.31 6.14 -35.65
C THR A 125 -11.85 5.90 -35.27
N GLY A 126 -11.62 5.13 -34.20
CA GLY A 126 -10.29 4.70 -33.78
C GLY A 126 -10.37 3.56 -32.77
N THR A 127 -9.93 2.38 -33.21
CA THR A 127 -9.42 1.23 -32.43
C THR A 127 -9.59 1.26 -30.90
N SER A 128 -10.41 0.33 -30.40
CA SER A 128 -10.39 -0.18 -29.03
C SER A 128 -8.99 -0.66 -28.68
N ASN A 129 -8.27 0.07 -27.82
CA ASN A 129 -7.00 -0.32 -27.19
C ASN A 129 -6.65 0.70 -26.10
N SER A 130 -6.89 0.39 -24.83
CA SER A 130 -5.95 0.70 -23.76
C SER A 130 -6.38 -0.01 -22.48
N THR A 131 -5.45 -0.67 -21.80
CA THR A 131 -5.64 -0.89 -20.37
C THR A 131 -5.61 0.46 -19.68
N GLY A 132 -6.80 1.03 -19.44
CA GLY A 132 -6.94 2.32 -18.79
C GLY A 132 -6.23 2.34 -17.44
N VAL A 133 -5.37 3.33 -17.25
CA VAL A 133 -4.80 3.65 -15.95
C VAL A 133 -5.93 3.99 -14.99
N ILE A 134 -5.83 3.45 -13.77
CA ILE A 134 -6.77 3.78 -12.70
C ILE A 134 -6.23 5.01 -11.98
N ASP A 135 -6.72 6.19 -12.34
CA ASP A 135 -6.37 7.43 -11.64
C ASP A 135 -7.34 7.67 -10.47
N LEU A 136 -6.79 7.76 -9.25
CA LEU A 136 -7.54 8.01 -8.01
C LEU A 136 -7.10 9.31 -7.33
N SER A 137 -6.38 10.20 -8.04
CA SER A 137 -5.84 11.44 -7.47
C SER A 137 -6.94 12.34 -6.89
N SER A 138 -8.06 12.46 -7.59
CA SER A 138 -9.22 13.25 -7.14
C SER A 138 -9.83 12.74 -5.83
N TRP A 139 -9.64 11.46 -5.48
CA TRP A 139 -10.21 10.90 -4.26
C TRP A 139 -9.53 11.37 -2.99
N ILE A 140 -8.28 11.82 -3.10
CA ILE A 140 -7.44 12.19 -1.96
C ILE A 140 -7.24 13.69 -1.87
N GLN A 141 -7.27 14.38 -3.03
CA GLN A 141 -7.19 15.85 -3.06
C GLN A 141 -8.25 16.49 -2.16
N GLU A 142 -9.45 15.92 -2.12
CA GLU A 142 -10.60 16.43 -1.34
C GLU A 142 -10.68 15.90 0.11
N THR A 143 -9.69 15.12 0.57
CA THR A 143 -9.69 14.52 1.93
C THR A 143 -8.56 15.07 2.78
N GLU A 144 -8.72 15.03 4.10
CA GLU A 144 -7.69 15.32 5.09
C GLU A 144 -6.67 14.19 5.25
N VAL A 145 -6.98 13.01 4.72
CA VAL A 145 -6.07 11.86 4.76
C VAL A 145 -4.85 12.13 3.88
N THR A 146 -3.67 11.87 4.44
CA THR A 146 -2.40 12.11 3.77
C THR A 146 -1.95 10.91 2.93
N ILE A 147 -1.19 11.19 1.87
CA ILE A 147 -0.61 10.15 1.00
C ILE A 147 0.22 9.13 1.78
N PRO A 148 1.08 9.51 2.75
CA PRO A 148 1.79 8.54 3.59
C PRO A 148 0.89 7.51 4.30
N ALA A 149 -0.28 7.93 4.81
CA ALA A 149 -1.23 7.00 5.44
C ALA A 149 -1.80 5.99 4.44
N ILE A 150 -2.16 6.47 3.25
CA ILE A 150 -2.70 5.64 2.16
C ILE A 150 -1.62 4.68 1.64
N ASN A 151 -0.39 5.15 1.52
CA ASN A 151 0.75 4.33 1.12
C ASN A 151 1.01 3.22 2.12
N GLY A 152 1.08 3.54 3.42
CA GLY A 152 1.29 2.52 4.46
C GLY A 152 0.25 1.41 4.38
N TRP A 153 -1.01 1.78 4.18
CA TRP A 153 -2.11 0.83 4.03
C TRP A 153 -2.05 0.02 2.74
N LEU A 154 -1.96 0.67 1.58
CA LEU A 154 -1.93 0.00 0.26
C LEU A 154 -0.74 -0.94 0.12
N LEU A 155 0.42 -0.54 0.66
CA LEU A 155 1.65 -1.34 0.66
C LEU A 155 1.57 -2.53 1.62
N GLY A 156 0.53 -2.60 2.45
CA GLY A 156 0.22 -3.72 3.31
C GLY A 156 0.98 -3.71 4.64
N TYR A 157 1.40 -2.54 5.12
CA TYR A 157 2.04 -2.42 6.43
C TYR A 157 1.03 -2.70 7.54
N PRO A 158 1.45 -3.40 8.62
CA PRO A 158 0.58 -3.67 9.76
C PRO A 158 0.38 -2.44 10.64
N VAL A 159 1.23 -1.42 10.48
CA VAL A 159 1.18 -0.15 11.21
C VAL A 159 1.13 0.98 10.19
N VAL A 160 0.20 1.91 10.39
CA VAL A 160 -0.01 3.06 9.50
C VAL A 160 -0.04 4.33 10.35
N TYR A 161 0.81 5.28 10.01
CA TYR A 161 0.77 6.62 10.59
C TYR A 161 -0.38 7.41 9.99
N LEU A 162 -1.17 8.05 10.85
CA LEU A 162 -2.31 8.84 10.45
C LEU A 162 -2.20 10.23 11.09
N PHE A 163 -2.38 11.22 10.24
CA PHE A 163 -2.38 12.64 10.56
C PHE A 163 -3.08 13.38 9.41
N CYS A 164 -3.73 14.51 9.72
CA CYS A 164 -4.33 15.41 8.75
C CYS A 164 -3.27 16.21 7.99
N LYS A 165 -3.63 16.73 6.82
CA LYS A 165 -2.77 17.61 6.00
C LYS A 165 -2.33 18.86 6.77
N GLU A 166 -3.18 19.40 7.64
CA GLU A 166 -2.86 20.55 8.49
C GLU A 166 -1.76 20.26 9.52
N HIS A 167 -1.55 18.99 9.89
CA HIS A 167 -0.61 18.54 10.91
C HIS A 167 0.65 17.87 10.32
N ILE A 168 0.98 18.12 9.06
CA ILE A 168 2.20 17.56 8.43
C ILE A 168 3.46 17.96 9.21
N GLU A 169 3.59 19.24 9.60
CA GLU A 169 4.76 19.73 10.34
C GLU A 169 4.88 19.06 11.72
N ASP A 170 3.75 18.92 12.43
CA ASP A 170 3.68 18.25 13.72
C ASP A 170 4.08 16.77 13.57
N ALA A 171 3.53 16.06 12.58
CA ALA A 171 3.86 14.66 12.30
C ALA A 171 5.34 14.46 11.97
N VAL A 172 5.92 15.35 11.15
CA VAL A 172 7.35 15.33 10.83
C VAL A 172 8.19 15.55 12.09
N CYS A 173 7.84 16.54 12.91
CA CYS A 173 8.55 16.82 14.16
C CYS A 173 8.47 15.63 15.13
N ASN A 174 7.27 15.10 15.34
CA ASN A 174 6.99 14.01 16.26
C ASN A 174 7.67 12.71 15.83
N LEU A 175 7.80 12.44 14.54
CA LEU A 175 8.53 11.27 14.06
C LEU A 175 10.05 11.50 14.06
N SER A 176 10.52 12.70 13.72
CA SER A 176 11.95 12.98 13.57
C SER A 176 12.69 13.07 14.91
N THR A 177 11.99 13.40 15.98
CA THR A 177 12.58 13.60 17.32
C THR A 177 12.53 12.35 18.20
N LYS A 178 11.83 11.29 17.77
CA LYS A 178 11.63 10.07 18.56
C LYS A 178 12.51 8.93 18.04
N SER A 179 12.88 8.03 18.94
CA SER A 179 13.48 6.76 18.53
C SER A 179 12.40 5.87 17.93
N LEU A 180 12.75 5.14 16.88
CA LEU A 180 11.83 4.25 16.17
C LEU A 180 12.36 2.82 16.22
N ASN A 181 11.46 1.84 16.23
CA ASN A 181 11.79 0.46 15.91
C ASN A 181 11.57 0.23 14.41
N LEU A 182 12.62 -0.19 13.71
CA LEU A 182 12.59 -0.61 12.33
C LEU A 182 12.29 -2.12 12.27
N TYR A 183 11.18 -2.45 11.64
CA TYR A 183 10.81 -3.82 11.33
C TYR A 183 11.23 -4.12 9.89
N GLN A 184 12.04 -5.16 9.71
CA GLN A 184 12.45 -5.63 8.39
C GLN A 184 11.96 -7.06 8.18
N ILE A 185 11.32 -7.28 7.04
CA ILE A 185 10.82 -8.60 6.65
C ILE A 185 11.65 -9.09 5.49
N PHE A 186 12.31 -10.22 5.71
CA PHE A 186 13.17 -10.86 4.74
C PHE A 186 12.52 -12.13 4.19
N VAL A 187 12.74 -12.41 2.91
CA VAL A 187 12.31 -13.63 2.23
C VAL A 187 13.48 -14.30 1.51
N SER A 188 13.41 -15.62 1.39
CA SER A 188 14.35 -16.40 0.57
C SER A 188 13.62 -17.09 -0.57
N ARG A 189 14.34 -17.37 -1.67
CA ARG A 189 13.79 -18.14 -2.80
C ARG A 189 13.94 -19.64 -2.56
N SER A 190 12.96 -20.41 -3.00
CA SER A 190 13.00 -21.87 -2.99
C SER A 190 14.04 -22.41 -3.98
N GLY A 191 14.83 -23.40 -3.57
CA GLY A 191 15.70 -24.17 -4.49
C GLY A 191 17.09 -23.60 -4.77
N ILE A 192 17.52 -22.51 -4.12
CA ILE A 192 18.90 -22.03 -4.23
C ILE A 192 19.80 -22.79 -3.24
N PRO A 193 20.86 -23.50 -3.68
CA PRO A 193 21.75 -24.24 -2.80
C PRO A 193 22.47 -23.31 -1.80
N SER A 194 22.58 -23.80 -0.57
CA SER A 194 23.06 -23.19 0.69
C SER A 194 24.34 -22.34 0.69
N ARG A 195 25.03 -22.12 -0.44
CA ARG A 195 26.20 -21.22 -0.52
C ARG A 195 25.87 -19.77 -0.89
N GLY A 196 24.60 -19.45 -1.16
CA GLY A 196 24.18 -18.10 -1.53
C GLY A 196 22.68 -17.85 -1.42
N ALA A 197 21.98 -18.50 -0.49
CA ALA A 197 20.59 -18.18 -0.18
C ALA A 197 20.54 -16.78 0.47
N GLN A 198 20.67 -15.75 -0.35
CA GLN A 198 20.58 -14.36 0.06
C GLN A 198 19.13 -14.08 0.41
N CYS A 199 18.88 -13.76 1.68
CA CYS A 199 17.61 -13.21 2.10
C CYS A 199 17.44 -11.83 1.45
N GLU A 200 16.38 -11.65 0.68
CA GLU A 200 15.99 -10.38 0.08
C GLU A 200 15.04 -9.65 1.03
N GLU A 201 15.19 -8.33 1.19
CA GLU A 201 14.23 -7.52 1.95
C GLU A 201 12.93 -7.39 1.14
N LEU A 202 11.83 -7.87 1.72
CA LEU A 202 10.49 -7.80 1.12
C LEU A 202 9.80 -6.47 1.42
N MET A 203 9.96 -5.98 2.64
CA MET A 203 9.46 -4.69 3.10
C MET A 203 10.09 -4.31 4.43
N SER A 204 10.07 -3.02 4.71
CA SER A 204 10.35 -2.46 6.02
C SER A 204 9.36 -1.37 6.38
N PHE A 205 9.14 -1.20 7.68
CA PHE A 205 8.32 -0.15 8.25
C PHE A 205 8.83 0.21 9.65
N THR A 206 8.49 1.40 10.12
CA THR A 206 8.89 1.87 11.44
C THR A 206 7.69 1.95 12.37
N VAL A 207 7.97 1.93 13.68
CA VAL A 207 7.00 2.19 14.75
C VAL A 207 7.69 3.03 15.82
N PRO A 208 7.05 4.05 16.44
CA PRO A 208 7.62 4.75 17.58
C PRO A 208 8.02 3.78 18.68
N TYR A 209 9.23 3.95 19.22
CA TYR A 209 9.83 3.01 20.18
C TYR A 209 8.92 2.75 21.39
N ASP A 210 8.35 3.83 21.95
CA ASP A 210 7.46 3.78 23.12
C ASP A 210 6.15 3.02 22.85
N LEU A 211 5.80 2.81 21.58
CA LEU A 211 4.62 2.06 21.14
C LEU A 211 4.95 0.62 20.72
N SER A 212 6.21 0.20 20.81
CA SER A 212 6.69 -1.09 20.28
C SER A 212 7.73 -1.73 21.21
N LEU A 213 7.47 -1.75 22.51
CA LEU A 213 8.41 -2.24 23.52
C LEU A 213 8.67 -3.75 23.41
N GLU A 214 7.70 -4.53 22.92
CA GLU A 214 7.84 -5.99 22.77
C GLU A 214 8.39 -6.40 21.40
N GLY A 215 8.56 -5.44 20.48
CA GLY A 215 9.12 -5.68 19.15
C GLY A 215 8.34 -6.75 18.37
N ARG A 216 9.03 -7.79 17.89
CA ARG A 216 8.39 -8.91 17.18
C ARG A 216 7.37 -9.71 18.01
N ASN A 217 7.31 -9.49 19.33
CA ASN A 217 6.40 -10.20 20.21
C ASN A 217 5.05 -9.50 20.39
N GLU A 218 4.92 -8.27 19.89
CA GLU A 218 3.65 -7.54 19.89
C GLU A 218 2.54 -8.38 19.23
N PRO A 219 1.29 -8.33 19.73
CA PRO A 219 0.17 -9.10 19.17
C PRO A 219 -0.03 -8.86 17.67
N TRP A 220 -0.01 -7.58 17.25
CA TRP A 220 -0.16 -7.19 15.84
C TRP A 220 1.01 -7.70 14.99
N ALA A 221 2.24 -7.71 15.53
CA ALA A 221 3.43 -8.18 14.82
C ALA A 221 3.40 -9.70 14.58
N LYS A 222 2.97 -10.46 15.60
CA LYS A 222 2.75 -11.92 15.51
C LYS A 222 1.64 -12.24 14.51
N SER A 223 0.48 -11.60 14.61
CA SER A 223 -0.65 -11.78 13.69
C SER A 223 -0.23 -11.46 12.24
N PHE A 224 0.51 -10.37 12.04
CA PHE A 224 1.05 -9.99 10.75
C PHE A 224 1.99 -11.06 10.19
N LEU A 225 2.96 -11.53 11.00
CA LEU A 225 3.92 -12.55 10.59
C LEU A 225 3.24 -13.87 10.22
N LEU A 226 2.27 -14.31 11.02
CA LEU A 226 1.48 -15.52 10.76
C LEU A 226 0.71 -15.41 9.44
N ARG A 227 0.10 -14.25 9.17
CA ARG A 227 -0.59 -14.00 7.89
C ARG A 227 0.38 -14.03 6.71
N MET A 228 1.57 -13.45 6.86
CA MET A 228 2.60 -13.49 5.82
C MET A 228 3.08 -14.93 5.57
N GLN A 229 3.28 -15.72 6.62
CA GLN A 229 3.62 -17.13 6.50
C GLN A 229 2.51 -17.90 5.76
N ALA A 230 1.24 -17.70 6.12
CA ALA A 230 0.12 -18.31 5.40
C ALA A 230 0.08 -17.93 3.91
N LYS A 231 0.45 -16.69 3.55
CA LYS A 231 0.61 -16.28 2.15
C LYS A 231 1.83 -16.92 1.48
N LEU A 232 2.93 -17.15 2.21
CA LEU A 232 4.11 -17.84 1.68
C LEU A 232 3.77 -19.29 1.36
N GLU A 233 2.98 -19.96 2.20
CA GLU A 233 2.50 -21.33 1.99
C GLU A 233 1.81 -21.52 0.63
N THR A 234 1.04 -20.53 0.16
CA THR A 234 0.37 -20.59 -1.15
C THR A 234 1.31 -20.36 -2.35
N CYS A 235 2.56 -19.96 -2.10
CA CYS A 235 3.56 -19.69 -3.14
C CYS A 235 4.94 -20.29 -2.86
N LYS A 236 4.97 -21.45 -2.17
CA LYS A 236 6.18 -22.21 -1.80
C LYS A 236 7.07 -22.63 -2.97
N GLN A 237 6.50 -22.75 -4.16
CA GLN A 237 7.25 -23.02 -5.38
C GLN A 237 8.22 -21.88 -5.75
N VAL A 238 7.95 -20.66 -5.27
CA VAL A 238 8.80 -19.48 -5.50
C VAL A 238 9.58 -19.11 -4.23
N TRP A 239 8.90 -19.07 -3.09
CA TRP A 239 9.45 -18.55 -1.83
C TRP A 239 9.68 -19.67 -0.80
N GLY A 240 10.84 -19.64 -0.14
CA GLY A 240 11.30 -20.68 0.77
C GLY A 240 11.01 -20.37 2.24
N SER A 241 11.60 -19.30 2.76
CA SER A 241 11.47 -18.89 4.16
C SER A 241 11.18 -17.40 4.30
N LEU A 242 10.61 -17.02 5.44
CA LEU A 242 10.31 -15.64 5.80
C LEU A 242 10.77 -15.36 7.25
N LYS A 243 11.43 -14.23 7.46
CA LYS A 243 11.99 -13.82 8.75
C LYS A 243 11.65 -12.36 9.02
N MET A 244 11.33 -12.03 10.27
CA MET A 244 11.19 -10.67 10.74
C MET A 244 12.33 -10.33 11.70
N GLU A 245 12.96 -9.19 11.48
CA GLU A 245 13.96 -8.59 12.35
C GLU A 245 13.45 -7.24 12.85
N VAL A 246 13.84 -6.88 14.08
CA VAL A 246 13.50 -5.60 14.69
C VAL A 246 14.78 -4.98 15.21
N SER A 247 15.07 -3.76 14.80
CA SER A 247 16.23 -2.98 15.23
C SER A 247 15.79 -1.58 15.67
N GLY A 248 16.53 -1.00 16.62
CA GLY A 248 16.29 0.37 17.05
C GLY A 248 16.98 1.36 16.12
N CYS A 249 16.27 2.43 15.76
CA CYS A 249 16.77 3.58 15.03
C CYS A 249 16.75 4.81 15.92
N TYR A 250 17.87 5.51 15.96
CA TYR A 250 17.95 6.81 16.61
C TYR A 250 17.10 7.85 15.86
N PRO A 251 16.68 8.92 16.54
CA PRO A 251 15.98 10.04 15.90
C PRO A 251 16.73 10.50 14.65
N GLN A 252 16.00 10.64 13.55
CA GLN A 252 16.52 11.06 12.25
C GLN A 252 15.49 11.94 11.56
N ALA A 253 15.95 12.89 10.74
CA ALA A 253 15.05 13.73 9.98
C ALA A 253 14.19 12.87 9.02
N ILE A 254 12.88 12.97 9.18
CA ILE A 254 11.89 12.31 8.32
C ILE A 254 11.28 13.36 7.40
N VAL A 255 11.19 13.03 6.12
CA VAL A 255 10.48 13.81 5.11
C VAL A 255 9.27 12.98 4.71
N LEU A 256 8.08 13.57 4.82
CA LEU A 256 6.79 12.97 4.47
C LEU A 256 6.29 13.57 3.14
#